data_AF-G8RT34-F1
#
_entry.id   AF-G8RT34-F1
#
_cell.length_a   1.000
_cell.length_b   1.000
_cell.length_c   1.000
_cell.angle_alpha   90.00
_cell.angle_beta   90.00
_cell.angle_gamma   90.00
#
_symmetry.space_group_name_H-M   'P 1'
#
loop_
_entity.id
_entity.type
_entity.pdbx_description
1 polymer ?
#
loop_
_entity_poly.entity_id
_entity_poly.type
_entity_poly.pdbx_seq_one_letter_code
_entity_poly.pdbx_strand_id
1 'polypeptide(L)'
;MTFPRRVVIGADTHLDTIHLAAISDTGQPLGDAEFRTNPTGYWAAICWARSFGEVVTVGVEGTSSYGAGLTQAMQANDIHVVEVNRPDRSARRRQGKSDPLDAYSAARAVLAGHGLAVAKDPHTGALKALLIARRGAIKARTAAIQQIKDLLVTAPVDLRERYRRYPTTLRLVEALAGCRPRAHEDPTTVSVLIACKALAQRIGYLERQDRELTAELDALTATINPALRAAYGVGPDTAAQLLITAGTNSHRLRSEAAFAMLAGVAPIPASSGKTSRHRRFPAAETAPPTTPCTASLWSAGPTTGAPVITSPANWPPGAARTTSYVYSSGPSPARYSDTSPPPAPSTTTATYVQPAKPATSH
;
A
#
# COMPACT_ATOMS: atom_id res chain seq x y z
N MET A 1 -26.20 47.89 0.03
CA MET A 1 -25.92 46.55 -0.51
C MET A 1 -24.98 45.86 0.44
N THR A 2 -25.49 44.96 1.27
CA THR A 2 -24.66 44.16 2.18
C THR A 2 -24.10 43.01 1.37
N PHE A 3 -22.79 43.04 1.11
CA PHE A 3 -22.14 41.91 0.44
C PHE A 3 -22.35 40.65 1.29
N PRO A 4 -22.65 39.49 0.68
CA PRO A 4 -22.74 38.24 1.44
C PRO A 4 -21.41 38.02 2.15
N ARG A 5 -21.49 37.66 3.44
CA ARG A 5 -20.30 37.42 4.26
C ARG A 5 -19.47 36.31 3.61
N ARG A 6 -18.18 36.55 3.39
CA ARG A 6 -17.27 35.55 2.84
C ARG A 6 -16.84 34.59 3.94
N VAL A 7 -16.92 33.30 3.63
CA VAL A 7 -16.70 32.20 4.59
C VAL A 7 -15.66 31.23 4.04
N VAL A 8 -14.77 30.79 4.92
CA VAL A 8 -13.83 29.69 4.67
C VAL A 8 -14.24 28.52 5.54
N ILE A 9 -14.26 27.32 4.98
CA ILE A 9 -14.63 26.10 5.69
C ILE A 9 -13.39 25.21 5.84
N GLY A 10 -13.24 24.57 6.98
CA GLY A 10 -12.31 23.48 7.20
C GLY A 10 -13.05 22.19 7.52
N ALA A 11 -12.55 21.07 7.04
CA ALA A 11 -13.13 19.76 7.28
C ALA A 11 -12.07 18.76 7.78
N ASP A 12 -12.34 18.17 8.93
CA ASP A 12 -11.66 16.96 9.40
C ASP A 12 -12.54 15.74 9.06
N THR A 13 -11.93 14.71 8.48
CA THR A 13 -12.68 13.60 7.89
C THR A 13 -12.31 12.26 8.53
N HIS A 14 -13.32 11.54 9.00
CA HIS A 14 -13.22 10.20 9.59
C HIS A 14 -14.06 9.20 8.81
N LEU A 15 -14.12 7.95 9.29
CA LEU A 15 -14.81 6.86 8.60
C LEU A 15 -16.32 7.11 8.46
N ASP A 16 -17.00 7.43 9.57
CA ASP A 16 -18.46 7.53 9.64
C ASP A 16 -18.96 8.98 9.70
N THR A 17 -18.09 9.90 10.10
CA THR A 17 -18.42 11.31 10.32
C THR A 17 -17.39 12.25 9.69
N ILE A 18 -17.87 13.43 9.32
CA ILE A 18 -17.08 14.58 8.89
C ILE A 18 -17.41 15.74 9.81
N HIS A 19 -16.39 16.41 10.32
CA HIS A 19 -16.57 17.57 11.16
C HIS A 19 -16.15 18.82 10.38
N LEU A 20 -17.07 19.77 10.22
CA LEU A 20 -16.85 21.00 9.49
C LEU A 20 -16.79 22.17 10.47
N ALA A 21 -15.90 23.12 10.20
CA ALA A 21 -15.80 24.38 10.91
C ALA A 21 -15.82 25.54 9.92
N ALA A 22 -16.62 26.56 10.21
CA ALA A 22 -16.76 27.77 9.42
C ALA A 22 -16.05 28.94 10.11
N ILE A 23 -15.25 29.68 9.34
CA ILE A 23 -14.59 30.91 9.78
C ILE A 23 -14.87 32.05 8.78
N SER A 24 -14.84 33.30 9.25
CA SER A 24 -14.86 34.46 8.35
C SER A 24 -13.55 34.60 7.57
N ASP A 25 -13.58 35.48 6.56
CA ASP A 25 -12.39 36.01 5.88
C ASP A 25 -11.37 36.70 6.80
N THR A 26 -11.76 37.08 8.02
CA THR A 26 -10.87 37.58 9.08
C THR A 26 -10.43 36.52 10.08
N GLY A 27 -10.87 35.26 9.91
CA GLY A 27 -10.51 34.13 10.78
C GLY A 27 -11.35 33.98 12.05
N GLN A 28 -12.43 34.76 12.19
CA GLN A 28 -13.37 34.63 13.32
C GLN A 28 -14.19 33.34 13.18
N PRO A 29 -14.26 32.49 14.23
CA PRO A 29 -15.14 31.33 14.25
C PRO A 29 -16.61 31.72 14.07
N LEU A 30 -17.33 31.02 13.18
CA LEU A 30 -18.76 31.22 12.94
C LEU A 30 -19.61 30.06 13.49
N GLY A 31 -19.06 28.86 13.45
CA GLY A 31 -19.69 27.65 13.99
C GLY A 31 -19.01 26.40 13.46
N ASP A 32 -19.31 25.27 14.09
CA ASP A 32 -18.88 23.95 13.68
C ASP A 32 -20.02 22.94 13.83
N ALA A 33 -19.98 21.87 13.04
CA ALA A 33 -20.99 20.83 13.04
C ALA A 33 -20.44 19.51 12.48
N GLU A 34 -21.00 18.41 12.97
CA GLU A 34 -20.70 17.06 12.50
C GLU A 34 -21.80 16.54 11.55
N PHE A 35 -21.38 15.87 10.48
CA PHE A 35 -22.26 15.25 9.49
C PHE A 35 -21.82 13.82 9.19
N ARG A 36 -22.71 13.03 8.59
CA ARG A 36 -22.42 11.65 8.18
C ARG A 36 -21.66 11.60 6.85
N THR A 37 -20.82 10.58 6.68
CA THR A 37 -20.09 10.29 5.42
C THR A 37 -20.95 9.62 4.35
N ASN A 38 -22.10 10.22 4.00
CA ASN A 38 -23.01 9.73 2.97
C ASN A 38 -23.64 10.87 2.15
N PRO A 39 -24.30 10.60 1.01
CA PRO A 39 -24.83 11.66 0.14
C PRO A 39 -25.74 12.67 0.85
N THR A 40 -26.62 12.22 1.74
CA THR A 40 -27.49 13.10 2.52
C THR A 40 -26.71 13.96 3.51
N GLY A 41 -25.69 13.39 4.16
CA GLY A 41 -24.79 14.10 5.06
C GLY A 41 -23.92 15.14 4.34
N TYR A 42 -23.43 14.83 3.14
CA TYR A 42 -22.71 15.79 2.30
C TYR A 42 -23.61 16.95 1.86
N TRP A 43 -24.85 16.67 1.49
CA TRP A 43 -25.82 17.72 1.17
C TRP A 43 -26.12 18.61 2.38
N ALA A 44 -26.35 18.01 3.55
CA ALA A 44 -26.56 18.75 4.79
C ALA A 44 -25.35 19.63 5.15
N ALA A 45 -24.13 19.11 4.97
CA ALA A 45 -22.89 19.84 5.19
C ALA A 45 -22.74 21.05 4.25
N ILE A 46 -23.11 20.90 2.97
CA ILE A 46 -23.11 21.99 1.98
C ILE A 46 -24.12 23.07 2.35
N CYS A 47 -25.36 22.68 2.70
CA CYS A 47 -26.40 23.62 3.13
C CYS A 47 -25.98 24.37 4.39
N TRP A 48 -25.42 23.67 5.37
CA TRP A 48 -24.89 24.26 6.59
C TRP A 48 -23.77 25.26 6.29
N ALA A 49 -22.80 24.90 5.46
CA ALA A 49 -21.71 25.80 5.07
C ALA A 49 -22.22 27.09 4.40
N ARG A 50 -23.19 26.96 3.47
CA ARG A 50 -23.81 28.09 2.78
C ARG A 50 -24.68 28.97 3.69
N SER A 51 -25.15 28.45 4.82
CA SER A 51 -25.97 29.22 5.76
C SER A 51 -25.22 30.39 6.42
N PHE A 52 -23.88 30.33 6.47
CA PHE A 52 -23.04 31.40 7.02
C PHE A 52 -22.69 32.50 6.01
N GLY A 53 -22.91 32.27 4.72
CA GLY A 53 -22.61 33.22 3.65
C GLY A 53 -22.01 32.57 2.40
N GLU A 54 -21.26 33.37 1.63
CA GLU A 54 -20.59 32.91 0.41
C GLU A 54 -19.35 32.07 0.77
N VAL A 55 -19.40 30.77 0.46
CA VAL A 55 -18.27 29.85 0.69
C VAL A 55 -17.19 30.09 -0.36
N VAL A 56 -16.09 30.69 0.05
CA VAL A 56 -14.97 31.04 -0.85
C VAL A 56 -14.11 29.83 -1.14
N THR A 57 -13.77 29.05 -0.11
CA THR A 57 -12.94 27.85 -0.25
C THR A 57 -13.18 26.91 0.92
N VAL A 58 -13.10 25.62 0.65
CA VAL A 58 -13.18 24.54 1.63
C VAL A 58 -11.83 23.83 1.70
N GLY A 59 -11.24 23.77 2.89
CA GLY A 59 -10.07 22.98 3.20
C GLY A 59 -10.45 21.61 3.71
N VAL A 60 -10.19 20.58 2.93
CA VAL A 60 -10.49 19.21 3.35
C VAL A 60 -9.20 18.48 3.62
N GLU A 61 -9.11 17.85 4.78
CA GLU A 61 -8.03 16.92 5.03
C GLU A 61 -8.31 15.55 4.40
N GLY A 62 -7.36 15.04 3.62
CA GLY A 62 -7.48 13.70 3.02
C GLY A 62 -8.52 13.64 1.89
N THR A 63 -8.47 14.58 0.95
CA THR A 63 -9.38 14.67 -0.24
C THR A 63 -9.39 13.40 -1.11
N SER A 64 -8.43 12.49 -0.93
CA SER A 64 -8.33 11.20 -1.66
C SER A 64 -8.42 9.96 -0.76
N SER A 65 -8.94 10.13 0.47
CA SER A 65 -9.23 9.09 1.46
C SER A 65 -10.63 9.30 2.05
N TYR A 66 -10.77 9.53 3.37
CA TYR A 66 -12.07 9.72 4.02
C TYR A 66 -12.82 10.97 3.50
N GLY A 67 -12.09 12.01 3.09
CA GLY A 67 -12.67 13.22 2.52
C GLY A 67 -13.06 13.14 1.04
N ALA A 68 -12.90 11.99 0.37
CA ALA A 68 -13.15 11.88 -1.07
C ALA A 68 -14.60 12.16 -1.44
N GLY A 69 -15.56 11.59 -0.68
CA GLY A 69 -16.99 11.80 -0.94
C GLY A 69 -17.41 13.26 -0.75
N LEU A 70 -16.97 13.89 0.34
CA LEU A 70 -17.23 15.30 0.62
C LEU A 70 -16.61 16.21 -0.45
N THR A 71 -15.37 15.94 -0.86
CA THR A 71 -14.66 16.71 -1.89
C THR A 71 -15.43 16.70 -3.20
N GLN A 72 -15.88 15.52 -3.65
CA GLN A 72 -16.66 15.39 -4.87
C GLN A 72 -18.00 16.12 -4.77
N ALA A 73 -18.71 15.98 -3.66
CA ALA A 73 -19.99 16.66 -3.45
C ALA A 73 -19.86 18.19 -3.48
N MET A 74 -18.80 18.74 -2.87
CA MET A 74 -18.50 20.17 -2.87
C MET A 74 -18.14 20.66 -4.28
N GLN A 75 -17.28 19.94 -5.00
CA GLN A 75 -16.89 20.27 -6.38
C GLN A 75 -18.09 20.23 -7.34
N ALA A 76 -18.98 19.24 -7.21
CA ALA A 76 -20.21 19.15 -7.99
C ALA A 76 -21.22 20.27 -7.71
N ASN A 77 -21.00 21.05 -6.64
CA ASN A 77 -21.80 22.22 -6.25
C ASN A 77 -21.03 23.54 -6.47
N ASP A 78 -20.02 23.52 -7.35
CA ASP A 78 -19.17 24.67 -7.71
C ASP A 78 -18.44 25.32 -6.52
N ILE A 79 -18.16 24.54 -5.47
CA ILE A 79 -17.41 25.00 -4.31
C ILE A 79 -15.93 24.63 -4.50
N HIS A 80 -15.06 25.63 -4.40
CA HIS A 80 -13.62 25.44 -4.51
C HIS A 80 -13.07 24.65 -3.31
N VAL A 81 -12.44 23.51 -3.57
CA VAL A 81 -11.86 22.63 -2.54
C VAL A 81 -10.34 22.56 -2.67
N VAL A 82 -9.66 22.73 -1.54
CA VAL A 82 -8.22 22.55 -1.40
C VAL A 82 -7.92 21.44 -0.39
N GLU A 83 -6.95 20.60 -0.71
CA GLU A 83 -6.40 19.63 0.24
C GLU A 83 -5.46 20.35 1.20
N VAL A 84 -5.75 20.22 2.50
CA VAL A 84 -4.90 20.77 3.56
C VAL A 84 -3.91 19.70 3.99
N ASN A 85 -2.62 19.91 3.74
CA ASN A 85 -1.58 19.03 4.27
C ASN A 85 -1.41 19.29 5.77
N ARG A 86 -1.58 18.25 6.60
CA ARG A 86 -1.32 18.33 8.05
C ARG A 86 0.13 18.76 8.31
N PRO A 87 0.37 19.87 9.05
CA PRO A 87 1.65 20.08 9.70
C PRO A 87 1.90 18.97 10.73
N ASP A 88 3.18 18.73 10.98
CA ASP A 88 3.76 17.57 11.64
C ASP A 88 3.02 17.06 12.89
N ARG A 89 2.90 15.73 12.98
CA ARG A 89 2.17 14.96 14.02
C ARG A 89 2.73 15.22 15.44
N SER A 90 3.94 15.78 15.52
CA SER A 90 4.68 16.13 16.73
C SER A 90 4.07 17.32 17.51
N ALA A 91 3.49 18.31 16.82
CA ALA A 91 2.87 19.48 17.46
C ALA A 91 1.53 19.14 18.16
N ARG A 92 0.82 18.12 17.67
CA ARG A 92 -0.51 17.70 18.16
C ARG A 92 -0.53 17.02 19.52
N ARG A 93 0.59 16.41 19.95
CA ARG A 93 0.64 15.68 21.23
C ARG A 93 0.48 16.58 22.47
N ARG A 94 0.57 17.91 22.30
CA ARG A 94 0.41 18.88 23.41
C ARG A 94 -1.01 19.44 23.57
N GLN A 95 -1.91 19.25 22.60
CA GLN A 95 -3.21 19.95 22.58
C GLN A 95 -4.46 19.05 22.76
N GLY A 96 -4.32 17.72 22.80
CA GLY A 96 -5.48 16.82 22.84
C GLY A 96 -6.13 16.66 21.45
N LYS A 97 -6.57 15.45 21.13
CA LYS A 97 -7.22 15.14 19.84
C LYS A 97 -8.69 15.54 19.92
N SER A 98 -9.10 16.55 19.17
CA SER A 98 -10.49 17.01 19.09
C SER A 98 -10.82 17.36 17.65
N ASP A 99 -11.81 16.67 17.07
CA ASP A 99 -12.21 16.83 15.67
C ASP A 99 -12.65 18.27 15.33
N PRO A 100 -13.35 19.02 16.21
CA PRO A 100 -13.58 20.47 16.04
C PRO A 100 -12.30 21.29 15.89
N LEU A 101 -11.29 21.05 16.74
CA LEU A 101 -10.03 21.80 16.68
C LEU A 101 -9.29 21.54 15.36
N ASP A 102 -9.32 20.30 14.88
CA ASP A 102 -8.72 19.92 13.61
C ASP A 102 -9.44 20.59 12.43
N ALA A 103 -10.79 20.65 12.45
CA ALA A 103 -11.57 21.36 11.44
C ALA A 103 -11.29 22.87 11.42
N TYR A 104 -11.27 23.55 12.58
CA TYR A 104 -10.89 24.98 12.63
C TYR A 104 -9.44 25.21 12.20
N SER A 105 -8.52 24.31 12.55
CA SER A 105 -7.14 24.36 12.09
C SER A 105 -7.06 24.24 10.57
N ALA A 106 -7.84 23.35 9.95
CA ALA A 106 -7.91 23.23 8.50
C ALA A 106 -8.45 24.52 7.86
N ALA A 107 -9.51 25.10 8.41
CA ALA A 107 -10.09 26.35 7.91
C ALA A 107 -9.07 27.51 7.96
N ARG A 108 -8.33 27.63 9.07
CA ARG A 108 -7.29 28.65 9.23
C ARG A 108 -6.10 28.43 8.29
N ALA A 109 -5.71 27.18 8.03
CA ALA A 109 -4.66 26.88 7.08
C ALA A 109 -5.04 27.32 5.65
N VAL A 110 -6.30 27.13 5.26
CA VAL A 110 -6.85 27.66 4.00
C VAL A 110 -6.80 29.17 3.96
N LEU A 111 -7.30 29.83 5.00
CA LEU A 111 -7.32 31.29 5.05
C LEU A 111 -5.91 31.89 4.98
N ALA A 112 -4.94 31.24 5.61
CA ALA A 112 -3.54 31.66 5.59
C ALA A 112 -2.81 31.32 4.27
N GLY A 113 -3.40 30.52 3.37
CA GLY A 113 -2.76 30.08 2.14
C GLY A 113 -1.61 29.08 2.34
N HIS A 114 -1.44 28.52 3.54
CA HIS A 114 -0.31 27.66 3.87
C HIS A 114 -0.58 26.18 3.56
N GLY A 115 0.32 25.53 2.82
CA GLY A 115 0.31 24.07 2.64
C GLY A 115 -0.84 23.52 1.79
N LEU A 116 -1.48 24.36 0.98
CA LEU A 116 -2.63 23.98 0.18
C LEU A 116 -2.23 23.18 -1.07
N ALA A 117 -3.00 22.14 -1.33
CA ALA A 117 -2.91 21.30 -2.50
C ALA A 117 -4.22 21.36 -3.29
N VAL A 118 -4.16 21.31 -4.63
CA VAL A 118 -5.38 21.16 -5.43
C VAL A 118 -5.96 19.78 -5.14
N ALA A 119 -7.25 19.72 -4.83
CA ALA A 119 -7.95 18.46 -4.63
C ALA A 119 -7.80 17.52 -5.84
N LYS A 120 -7.64 16.22 -5.59
CA LYS A 120 -7.44 15.25 -6.67
C LYS A 120 -8.72 15.03 -7.47
N ASP A 121 -8.55 14.92 -8.77
CA ASP A 121 -9.62 14.71 -9.75
C ASP A 121 -10.26 13.31 -9.62
N PRO A 122 -11.59 13.15 -9.84
CA PRO A 122 -12.28 11.86 -9.78
C PRO A 122 -11.67 10.74 -10.63
N HIS A 123 -11.06 11.03 -11.79
CA HIS A 123 -10.40 9.99 -12.60
C HIS A 123 -9.19 9.38 -11.89
N THR A 124 -8.53 10.13 -11.01
CA THR A 124 -7.45 9.63 -10.14
C THR A 124 -7.97 8.56 -9.17
N GLY A 125 -9.20 8.70 -8.70
CA GLY A 125 -9.85 7.71 -7.82
C GLY A 125 -10.09 6.38 -8.52
N ALA A 126 -10.63 6.41 -9.74
CA ALA A 126 -10.88 5.22 -10.55
C ALA A 126 -9.58 4.46 -10.86
N LEU A 127 -8.54 5.17 -11.33
CA LEU A 127 -7.22 4.57 -11.58
C LEU A 127 -6.63 3.94 -10.32
N LYS A 128 -6.76 4.62 -9.17
CA LYS A 128 -6.27 4.13 -7.88
C LYS A 128 -6.98 2.84 -7.47
N ALA A 129 -8.30 2.76 -7.64
CA ALA A 129 -9.06 1.55 -7.35
C ALA A 129 -8.57 0.35 -8.16
N LEU A 130 -8.41 0.52 -9.47
CA LEU A 130 -7.92 -0.53 -10.38
C LEU A 130 -6.48 -0.96 -10.04
N LEU A 131 -5.58 -0.01 -9.79
CA LEU A 131 -4.20 -0.33 -9.41
C LEU A 131 -4.11 -1.07 -8.07
N ILE A 132 -4.93 -0.71 -7.09
CA ILE A 132 -4.98 -1.43 -5.80
C ILE A 132 -5.44 -2.87 -6.03
N ALA A 133 -6.54 -3.08 -6.76
CA ALA A 133 -7.05 -4.41 -7.06
C ALA A 133 -6.01 -5.28 -7.77
N ARG A 134 -5.35 -4.71 -8.80
CA ARG A 134 -4.34 -5.42 -9.60
C ARG A 134 -3.12 -5.81 -8.78
N ARG A 135 -2.55 -4.87 -8.01
CA ARG A 135 -1.42 -5.14 -7.11
C ARG A 135 -1.77 -6.22 -6.07
N GLY A 136 -3.00 -6.18 -5.55
CA GLY A 136 -3.54 -7.22 -4.68
C GLY A 136 -3.54 -8.60 -5.34
N ALA A 137 -4.01 -8.69 -6.60
CA ALA A 137 -4.00 -9.94 -7.36
C ALA A 137 -2.58 -10.50 -7.57
N ILE A 138 -1.62 -9.64 -7.95
CA ILE A 138 -0.21 -10.02 -8.14
C ILE A 138 0.42 -10.52 -6.83
N LYS A 139 0.15 -9.83 -5.71
CA LYS A 139 0.65 -10.20 -4.39
C LYS A 139 0.08 -11.54 -3.94
N ALA A 140 -1.23 -11.73 -4.09
CA ALA A 140 -1.90 -12.98 -3.77
C ALA A 140 -1.41 -14.14 -4.65
N ARG A 141 -1.14 -13.89 -5.93
CA ARG A 141 -0.58 -14.88 -6.86
C ARG A 141 0.80 -15.33 -6.40
N THR A 142 1.65 -14.38 -6.05
CA THR A 142 3.01 -14.65 -5.55
C THR A 142 2.96 -15.45 -4.25
N ALA A 143 2.07 -15.10 -3.33
CA ALA A 143 1.86 -15.84 -2.08
C ALA A 143 1.39 -17.29 -2.35
N ALA A 144 0.43 -17.49 -3.27
CA ALA A 144 -0.05 -18.83 -3.62
C ALA A 144 1.05 -19.70 -4.25
N ILE A 145 1.91 -19.12 -5.10
CA ILE A 145 3.08 -19.82 -5.66
C ILE A 145 4.03 -20.25 -4.55
N GLN A 146 4.30 -19.37 -3.58
CA GLN A 146 5.19 -19.69 -2.47
C GLN A 146 4.59 -20.81 -1.60
N GLN A 147 3.30 -20.75 -1.30
CA GLN A 147 2.59 -21.80 -0.56
C GLN A 147 2.69 -23.17 -1.25
N ILE A 148 2.55 -23.24 -2.58
CA ILE A 148 2.75 -24.49 -3.33
C ILE A 148 4.18 -25.01 -3.13
N LYS A 149 5.19 -24.14 -3.24
CA LYS A 149 6.59 -24.54 -3.04
C LYS A 149 6.82 -25.07 -1.64
N ASP A 150 6.30 -24.39 -0.63
CA ASP A 150 6.44 -24.78 0.77
C ASP A 150 5.79 -26.15 1.03
N LEU A 151 4.57 -26.37 0.53
CA LEU A 151 3.88 -27.66 0.63
C LEU A 151 4.65 -28.80 -0.04
N LEU A 152 5.26 -28.54 -1.21
CA LEU A 152 6.03 -29.56 -1.92
C LEU A 152 7.38 -29.88 -1.26
N VAL A 153 7.95 -28.95 -0.50
CA VAL A 153 9.21 -29.19 0.24
C VAL A 153 8.99 -30.23 1.34
N THR A 154 7.86 -30.20 2.04
CA THR A 154 7.53 -31.15 3.13
C THR A 154 6.65 -32.32 2.68
N ALA A 155 6.38 -32.43 1.38
CA ALA A 155 5.57 -33.51 0.82
C ALA A 155 6.28 -34.88 0.88
N PRO A 156 5.52 -36.00 0.80
CA PRO A 156 6.11 -37.33 0.61
C PRO A 156 7.12 -37.36 -0.54
N VAL A 157 8.20 -38.14 -0.39
CA VAL A 157 9.38 -38.11 -1.27
C VAL A 157 9.02 -38.29 -2.74
N ASP A 158 8.15 -39.25 -3.05
CA ASP A 158 7.70 -39.51 -4.43
C ASP A 158 6.97 -38.32 -5.04
N LEU A 159 6.17 -37.62 -4.24
CA LEU A 159 5.44 -36.43 -4.67
C LEU A 159 6.39 -35.26 -4.91
N ARG A 160 7.34 -35.05 -3.99
CA ARG A 160 8.37 -34.02 -4.11
C ARG A 160 9.23 -34.24 -5.35
N GLU A 161 9.73 -35.45 -5.57
CA GLU A 161 10.55 -35.78 -6.74
C GLU A 161 9.78 -35.69 -8.06
N ARG A 162 8.49 -36.05 -8.07
CA ARG A 162 7.62 -35.88 -9.24
C ARG A 162 7.51 -34.42 -9.68
N TYR A 163 7.21 -33.50 -8.75
CA TYR A 163 6.97 -32.10 -9.08
C TYR A 163 8.24 -31.25 -9.15
N ARG A 164 9.36 -31.72 -8.61
CA ARG A 164 10.68 -31.05 -8.73
C ARG A 164 11.19 -30.99 -10.18
N ARG A 165 10.73 -31.89 -11.05
CA ARG A 165 11.17 -32.00 -12.45
C ARG A 165 10.59 -30.92 -13.37
N TYR A 166 9.63 -30.14 -12.92
CA TYR A 166 9.05 -29.07 -13.74
C TYR A 166 10.06 -27.92 -13.91
N PRO A 167 10.40 -27.53 -15.16
CA PRO A 167 11.45 -26.55 -15.41
C PRO A 167 11.02 -25.12 -15.07
N THR A 168 9.72 -24.86 -15.03
CA THR A 168 9.18 -23.52 -14.74
C THR A 168 7.99 -23.61 -13.78
N THR A 169 7.83 -22.54 -12.98
CA THR A 169 6.67 -22.38 -12.09
C THR A 169 5.35 -22.44 -12.85
N LEU A 170 5.29 -21.92 -14.07
CA LEU A 170 4.10 -21.95 -14.91
C LEU A 170 3.69 -23.39 -15.23
N ARG A 171 4.63 -24.21 -15.69
CA ARG A 171 4.36 -25.63 -16.00
C ARG A 171 3.99 -26.43 -14.75
N LEU A 172 4.62 -26.13 -13.62
CA LEU A 172 4.29 -26.72 -12.32
C LEU A 172 2.83 -26.41 -11.94
N VAL A 173 2.43 -25.14 -12.02
CA VAL A 173 1.07 -24.70 -11.68
C VAL A 173 0.04 -25.32 -12.63
N GLU A 174 0.30 -25.37 -13.94
CA GLU A 174 -0.56 -26.05 -14.92
C GLU A 174 -0.78 -27.52 -14.55
N ALA A 175 0.30 -28.23 -14.23
CA ALA A 175 0.23 -29.65 -13.87
C ALA A 175 -0.56 -29.88 -12.56
N LEU A 176 -0.34 -29.04 -11.55
CA LEU A 176 -1.06 -29.12 -10.28
C LEU A 176 -2.54 -28.75 -10.42
N ALA A 177 -2.87 -27.75 -11.25
CA ALA A 177 -4.26 -27.39 -11.52
C ALA A 177 -5.03 -28.55 -12.20
N GLY A 178 -4.35 -29.31 -13.06
CA GLY A 178 -4.89 -30.47 -13.79
C GLY A 178 -4.80 -31.80 -13.04
N CYS A 179 -4.16 -31.87 -11.87
CA CYS A 179 -3.91 -33.15 -11.21
C CYS A 179 -5.22 -33.81 -10.72
N ARG A 180 -5.17 -35.13 -10.51
CA ARG A 180 -6.30 -35.93 -10.00
C ARG A 180 -5.93 -36.51 -8.61
N PRO A 181 -6.12 -35.75 -7.51
CA PRO A 181 -5.69 -36.19 -6.18
C PRO A 181 -6.28 -37.55 -5.78
N ARG A 182 -7.56 -37.79 -6.07
CA ARG A 182 -8.28 -39.03 -5.73
C ARG A 182 -7.87 -40.26 -6.55
N ALA A 183 -6.92 -40.13 -7.47
CA ALA A 183 -6.31 -41.27 -8.15
C ALA A 183 -5.16 -41.89 -7.34
N HIS A 184 -4.80 -41.29 -6.19
CA HIS A 184 -3.77 -41.79 -5.29
C HIS A 184 -4.41 -42.51 -4.09
N GLU A 185 -3.73 -43.54 -3.58
CA GLU A 185 -4.20 -44.35 -2.45
C GLU A 185 -3.78 -43.74 -1.09
N ASP A 186 -2.58 -43.17 -1.01
CA ASP A 186 -2.06 -42.58 0.24
C ASP A 186 -2.84 -41.31 0.65
N PRO A 187 -3.50 -41.30 1.83
CA PRO A 187 -4.27 -40.16 2.31
C PRO A 187 -3.45 -38.87 2.45
N THR A 188 -2.17 -38.96 2.81
CA THR A 188 -1.29 -37.78 2.93
C THR A 188 -1.04 -37.16 1.57
N THR A 189 -0.68 -37.97 0.57
CA THR A 189 -0.51 -37.55 -0.83
C THR A 189 -1.77 -36.93 -1.40
N VAL A 190 -2.93 -37.55 -1.16
CA VAL A 190 -4.24 -37.02 -1.58
C VAL A 190 -4.45 -35.62 -1.00
N SER A 191 -4.20 -35.44 0.30
CA SER A 191 -4.42 -34.17 1.01
C SER A 191 -3.51 -33.05 0.48
N VAL A 192 -2.21 -33.32 0.32
CA VAL A 192 -1.25 -32.36 -0.23
C VAL A 192 -1.63 -31.96 -1.66
N LEU A 193 -2.03 -32.92 -2.49
CA LEU A 193 -2.46 -32.65 -3.86
C LEU A 193 -3.76 -31.84 -3.94
N ILE A 194 -4.71 -32.07 -3.05
CA ILE A 194 -5.93 -31.24 -2.97
C ILE A 194 -5.56 -29.78 -2.65
N ALA A 195 -4.70 -29.56 -1.65
CA ALA A 195 -4.25 -28.22 -1.28
C ALA A 195 -3.49 -27.53 -2.43
N CYS A 196 -2.53 -28.22 -3.05
CA CYS A 196 -1.76 -27.69 -4.16
C CYS A 196 -2.65 -27.38 -5.39
N LYS A 197 -3.62 -28.24 -5.69
CA LYS A 197 -4.58 -28.02 -6.78
C LYS A 197 -5.43 -26.77 -6.55
N ALA A 198 -5.96 -26.58 -5.34
CA ALA A 198 -6.74 -25.39 -4.99
C ALA A 198 -5.92 -24.11 -5.14
N LEU A 199 -4.66 -24.11 -4.69
CA LEU A 199 -3.73 -22.98 -4.87
C LEU A 199 -3.41 -22.73 -6.34
N ALA A 200 -3.18 -23.78 -7.12
CA ALA A 200 -2.89 -23.67 -8.55
C ALA A 200 -4.07 -23.09 -9.35
N GLN A 201 -5.30 -23.52 -9.04
CA GLN A 201 -6.51 -22.95 -9.62
C GLN A 201 -6.70 -21.49 -9.23
N ARG A 202 -6.40 -21.13 -7.96
CA ARG A 202 -6.40 -19.74 -7.49
C ARG A 202 -5.39 -18.89 -8.25
N ILE A 203 -4.19 -19.38 -8.53
CA ILE A 203 -3.20 -18.68 -9.36
C ILE A 203 -3.79 -18.39 -10.74
N GLY A 204 -4.41 -19.38 -11.39
CA GLY A 204 -5.02 -19.16 -12.71
C GLY A 204 -6.17 -18.15 -12.69
N TYR A 205 -6.94 -18.08 -11.61
CA TYR A 205 -7.94 -17.02 -11.41
C TYR A 205 -7.30 -15.64 -11.26
N LEU A 206 -6.28 -15.51 -10.42
CA LEU A 206 -5.57 -14.24 -10.17
C LEU A 206 -4.85 -13.73 -11.44
N GLU A 207 -4.34 -14.63 -12.27
CA GLU A 207 -3.74 -14.27 -13.58
C GLU A 207 -4.77 -13.75 -14.58
N ARG A 208 -6.02 -14.27 -14.54
CA ARG A 208 -7.12 -13.69 -15.34
C ARG A 208 -7.47 -12.29 -14.84
N GLN A 209 -7.64 -12.13 -13.53
CA GLN A 209 -7.93 -10.83 -12.93
C GLN A 209 -6.84 -9.80 -13.23
N ASP A 210 -5.56 -10.16 -13.13
CA ASP A 210 -4.45 -9.26 -13.46
C ASP A 210 -4.54 -8.77 -14.91
N ARG A 211 -4.82 -9.66 -15.87
CA ARG A 211 -4.98 -9.30 -17.28
C ARG A 211 -6.19 -8.40 -17.52
N GLU A 212 -7.33 -8.74 -16.94
CA GLU A 212 -8.57 -7.95 -17.05
C GLU A 212 -8.36 -6.54 -16.48
N LEU A 213 -7.81 -6.42 -15.27
CA LEU A 213 -7.52 -5.13 -14.65
C LEU A 213 -6.45 -4.34 -15.41
N THR A 214 -5.47 -5.01 -16.02
CA THR A 214 -4.47 -4.34 -16.88
C THR A 214 -5.12 -3.75 -18.13
N ALA A 215 -6.08 -4.45 -18.73
CA ALA A 215 -6.81 -3.95 -19.90
C ALA A 215 -7.70 -2.74 -19.55
N GLU A 216 -8.39 -2.78 -18.41
CA GLU A 216 -9.17 -1.63 -17.92
C GLU A 216 -8.27 -0.42 -17.63
N LEU A 217 -7.11 -0.64 -17.01
CA LEU A 217 -6.12 0.41 -16.82
C LEU A 217 -5.64 0.97 -18.16
N ASP A 218 -5.40 0.13 -19.17
CA ASP A 218 -4.95 0.59 -20.49
C ASP A 218 -6.01 1.48 -21.16
N ALA A 219 -7.27 1.05 -21.17
CA ALA A 219 -8.38 1.81 -21.74
C ALA A 219 -8.56 3.18 -21.07
N LEU A 220 -8.58 3.22 -19.73
CA LEU A 220 -8.72 4.47 -18.98
C LEU A 220 -7.52 5.39 -19.18
N THR A 221 -6.29 4.86 -19.10
CA THR A 221 -5.09 5.68 -19.25
C THR A 221 -4.92 6.21 -20.68
N ALA A 222 -5.30 5.45 -21.70
CA ALA A 222 -5.31 5.90 -23.09
C ALA A 222 -6.36 7.00 -23.33
N THR A 223 -7.50 6.92 -22.65
CA THR A 223 -8.55 7.95 -22.71
C THR A 223 -8.11 9.23 -22.00
N ILE A 224 -7.53 9.11 -20.80
CA ILE A 224 -7.14 10.26 -19.97
C ILE A 224 -5.94 11.00 -20.55
N ASN A 225 -4.92 10.26 -21.02
CA ASN A 225 -3.71 10.86 -21.57
C ASN A 225 -3.06 9.98 -22.66
N PRO A 226 -3.52 10.11 -23.92
CA PRO A 226 -3.01 9.30 -25.03
C PRO A 226 -1.53 9.57 -25.32
N ALA A 227 -1.06 10.81 -25.15
CA ALA A 227 0.35 11.16 -25.35
C ALA A 227 1.27 10.44 -24.33
N LEU A 228 0.85 10.35 -23.07
CA LEU A 228 1.57 9.59 -22.05
C LEU A 228 1.61 8.09 -22.37
N ARG A 229 0.51 7.53 -22.90
CA ARG A 229 0.48 6.12 -23.31
C ARG A 229 1.31 5.84 -24.56
N ALA A 230 1.44 6.80 -25.46
CA ALA A 230 2.29 6.70 -26.65
C ALA A 230 3.79 6.80 -26.33
N ALA A 231 4.17 7.29 -25.14
CA ALA A 231 5.56 7.41 -24.75
C ALA A 231 6.27 6.05 -24.60
N TYR A 232 7.50 5.97 -25.09
CA TYR A 232 8.28 4.74 -25.08
C TYR A 232 8.51 4.20 -23.66
N GLY A 233 8.25 2.91 -23.45
CA GLY A 233 8.47 2.24 -22.16
C GLY A 233 7.40 2.54 -21.09
N VAL A 234 6.38 3.36 -21.40
CA VAL A 234 5.25 3.56 -20.51
C VAL A 234 4.22 2.48 -20.79
N GLY A 235 3.90 1.68 -19.77
CA GLY A 235 2.79 0.71 -19.79
C GLY A 235 1.56 1.23 -19.02
N PRO A 236 0.43 0.50 -19.03
CA PRO A 236 -0.80 0.89 -18.35
C PRO A 236 -0.59 1.19 -16.86
N ASP A 237 0.15 0.33 -16.16
CA ASP A 237 0.46 0.49 -14.74
C ASP A 237 1.27 1.75 -14.45
N THR A 238 2.31 1.98 -15.25
CA THR A 238 3.20 3.13 -15.11
C THR A 238 2.44 4.41 -15.40
N ALA A 239 1.65 4.43 -16.48
CA ALA A 239 0.79 5.57 -16.83
C ALA A 239 -0.20 5.87 -15.70
N ALA A 240 -0.90 4.85 -15.18
CA ALA A 240 -1.84 5.02 -14.09
C ALA A 240 -1.15 5.54 -12.81
N GLN A 241 0.02 5.01 -12.45
CA GLN A 241 0.77 5.50 -11.29
C GLN A 241 1.20 6.95 -11.48
N LEU A 242 1.68 7.32 -12.67
CA LEU A 242 2.07 8.70 -12.98
C LEU A 242 0.87 9.64 -12.93
N LEU A 243 -0.26 9.28 -13.52
CA LEU A 243 -1.50 10.06 -13.48
C LEU A 243 -2.03 10.21 -12.06
N ILE A 244 -1.99 9.17 -11.23
CA ILE A 244 -2.41 9.26 -9.83
C ILE A 244 -1.52 10.20 -9.03
N THR A 245 -0.21 10.15 -9.30
CA THR A 245 0.76 10.87 -8.45
C THR A 245 0.95 12.31 -8.90
N ALA A 246 0.97 12.55 -10.21
CA ALA A 246 0.89 13.90 -10.75
C ALA A 246 -0.48 14.52 -10.47
N GLY A 247 -1.56 13.74 -10.56
CA GLY A 247 -2.94 14.25 -10.54
C GLY A 247 -3.12 15.34 -11.60
N THR A 248 -3.96 16.33 -11.28
CA THR A 248 -4.05 17.62 -11.99
C THR A 248 -2.87 18.56 -11.69
N ASN A 249 -1.84 18.08 -10.97
CA ASN A 249 -0.76 18.87 -10.39
C ASN A 249 0.60 18.49 -10.97
N SER A 250 0.72 18.41 -12.29
CA SER A 250 1.99 18.12 -12.99
C SER A 250 3.15 19.02 -12.56
N HIS A 251 2.86 20.27 -12.20
CA HIS A 251 3.82 21.25 -11.65
C HIS A 251 4.52 20.81 -10.34
N ARG A 252 4.06 19.74 -9.68
CA ARG A 252 4.69 19.17 -8.46
C ARG A 252 5.89 18.29 -8.78
N LEU A 253 6.01 17.81 -10.01
CA LEU A 253 7.16 17.02 -10.48
C LEU A 253 8.26 17.98 -10.95
N ARG A 254 8.97 18.60 -10.00
CA ARG A 254 9.93 19.68 -10.26
C ARG A 254 11.31 19.23 -10.75
N SER A 255 11.60 17.93 -10.76
CA SER A 255 12.88 17.40 -11.21
C SER A 255 12.78 15.93 -11.66
N GLU A 256 13.72 15.53 -12.51
CA GLU A 256 13.88 14.13 -12.92
C GLU A 256 14.14 13.21 -11.73
N ALA A 257 14.86 13.68 -10.70
CA ALA A 257 15.09 12.91 -9.48
C ALA A 257 13.80 12.67 -8.68
N ALA A 258 12.94 13.70 -8.57
CA ALA A 258 11.62 13.55 -7.94
C ALA A 258 10.73 12.60 -8.74
N PHE A 259 10.78 12.67 -10.07
CA PHE A 259 10.09 11.73 -10.96
C PHE A 259 10.63 10.30 -10.81
N ALA A 260 11.95 10.10 -10.78
CA ALA A 260 12.58 8.79 -10.66
C ALA A 260 12.26 8.11 -9.32
N MET A 261 12.27 8.86 -8.22
CA MET A 261 11.88 8.38 -6.89
C MET A 261 10.43 7.90 -6.87
N LEU A 262 9.57 8.61 -7.59
CA LEU A 262 8.12 8.43 -7.61
C LEU A 262 7.67 7.35 -8.58
N ALA A 263 8.38 7.19 -9.70
CA ALA A 263 8.24 6.08 -10.64
C ALA A 263 8.91 4.77 -10.15
N GLY A 264 9.55 4.78 -8.98
CA GLY A 264 10.20 3.60 -8.41
C GLY A 264 11.52 3.22 -9.08
N VAL A 265 12.02 4.04 -10.01
CA VAL A 265 13.25 3.77 -10.79
C VAL A 265 14.49 4.45 -10.21
N ALA A 266 14.33 5.27 -9.17
CA ALA A 266 15.46 5.89 -8.49
C ALA A 266 16.40 4.80 -7.92
N PRO A 267 17.70 4.88 -8.22
CA PRO A 267 18.68 3.95 -7.70
C PRO A 267 18.85 4.18 -6.20
N ILE A 268 18.43 3.21 -5.37
CA ILE A 268 18.78 3.19 -3.95
C ILE A 268 20.04 2.33 -3.78
N PRO A 269 21.08 2.83 -3.08
CA PRO A 269 22.18 1.99 -2.64
C PRO A 269 21.66 0.88 -1.73
N ALA A 270 21.82 -0.38 -2.14
CA ALA A 270 21.52 -1.55 -1.34
C ALA A 270 22.82 -2.31 -1.06
N SER A 271 23.58 -1.83 -0.07
CA SER A 271 24.77 -2.53 0.41
C SER A 271 24.40 -3.41 1.61
N SER A 272 24.43 -4.72 1.40
CA SER A 272 24.61 -5.71 2.47
C SER A 272 25.88 -6.48 2.12
N GLY A 273 27.02 -6.04 2.66
CA GLY A 273 28.34 -6.63 2.38
C GLY A 273 29.00 -6.23 1.05
N LYS A 274 30.15 -6.86 0.75
CA LYS A 274 31.21 -6.53 -0.25
C LYS A 274 30.81 -6.43 -1.74
N THR A 275 29.53 -6.24 -2.06
CA THR A 275 29.05 -5.95 -3.42
C THR A 275 28.14 -4.74 -3.42
N SER A 276 28.49 -3.72 -4.19
CA SER A 276 27.61 -2.58 -4.46
C SER A 276 26.48 -3.03 -5.39
N ARG A 277 25.24 -3.02 -4.90
CA ARG A 277 24.03 -3.27 -5.70
C ARG A 277 23.10 -2.08 -5.55
N HIS A 278 22.41 -1.74 -6.63
CA HIS A 278 21.33 -0.77 -6.62
C HIS A 278 19.99 -1.51 -6.64
N ARG A 279 19.06 -1.11 -5.78
CA ARG A 279 17.67 -1.59 -5.84
C ARG A 279 16.74 -0.46 -6.25
N ARG A 280 15.64 -0.82 -6.91
CA ARG A 280 14.55 0.08 -7.26
C ARG A 280 13.76 0.48 -6.01
N PHE A 281 13.21 1.69 -6.02
CA PHE A 281 12.38 2.19 -4.92
C PHE A 281 11.06 1.41 -4.89
N PRO A 282 10.69 0.76 -3.77
CA PRO A 282 9.33 0.28 -3.58
C PRO A 282 8.43 1.51 -3.48
N ALA A 283 7.52 1.72 -4.43
CA ALA A 283 6.49 2.74 -4.30
C ALA A 283 5.79 2.53 -2.95
N ALA A 284 5.76 3.57 -2.11
CA ALA A 284 5.41 3.48 -0.69
C ALA A 284 4.10 2.74 -0.45
N GLU A 285 4.19 1.52 0.09
CA GLU A 285 3.10 0.81 0.75
C GLU A 285 3.52 0.68 2.21
N THR A 286 2.92 1.48 3.10
CA THR A 286 3.14 1.39 4.54
C THR A 286 2.48 0.10 5.06
N ALA A 287 3.28 -0.94 5.25
CA ALA A 287 2.94 -2.09 6.09
C ALA A 287 4.07 -2.29 7.13
N PRO A 288 3.75 -2.56 8.41
CA PRO A 288 4.75 -2.74 9.46
C PRO A 288 5.57 -4.03 9.22
N PRO A 289 6.85 -4.06 9.63
CA PRO A 289 7.71 -5.22 9.39
C PRO A 289 7.34 -6.38 10.32
N THR A 290 6.95 -7.52 9.74
CA THR A 290 7.11 -8.82 10.40
C THR A 290 8.58 -9.23 10.31
N THR A 291 9.11 -9.62 11.47
CA THR A 291 10.48 -10.06 11.76
C THR A 291 10.98 -11.17 10.82
N PRO A 292 12.24 -11.15 10.37
CA PRO A 292 12.86 -12.30 9.70
C PRO A 292 13.53 -13.22 10.72
N CYS A 293 13.12 -14.48 10.79
CA CYS A 293 13.90 -15.52 11.46
C CYS A 293 14.81 -16.26 10.46
N THR A 294 16.10 -16.21 10.80
CA THR A 294 17.17 -17.21 10.60
C THR A 294 17.57 -17.62 9.18
N ALA A 295 18.73 -17.10 8.78
CA ALA A 295 19.63 -17.69 7.81
C ALA A 295 20.19 -19.03 8.33
N SER A 296 20.29 -20.02 7.45
CA SER A 296 21.19 -21.15 7.60
C SER A 296 22.18 -21.16 6.42
N LEU A 297 23.46 -21.10 6.77
CA LEU A 297 24.62 -21.21 5.90
C LEU A 297 24.68 -22.60 5.26
N TRP A 298 24.88 -22.68 3.94
CA TRP A 298 25.66 -23.77 3.35
C TRP A 298 26.65 -23.23 2.32
N SER A 299 27.89 -23.67 2.53
CA SER A 299 29.14 -23.41 1.83
C SER A 299 29.17 -24.08 0.46
N ALA A 300 29.72 -23.41 -0.54
CA ALA A 300 30.17 -24.06 -1.78
C ALA A 300 31.52 -23.46 -2.20
N GLY A 301 32.58 -24.27 -2.10
CA GLY A 301 33.82 -24.12 -2.85
C GLY A 301 33.88 -25.19 -3.96
N PRO A 302 34.96 -25.24 -4.75
CA PRO A 302 35.06 -24.45 -5.97
C PRO A 302 35.29 -25.33 -7.22
N THR A 303 34.88 -24.87 -8.41
CA THR A 303 35.45 -25.37 -9.68
C THR A 303 35.24 -24.35 -10.81
N THR A 304 36.35 -23.71 -11.16
CA THR A 304 36.94 -23.54 -12.51
C THR A 304 36.08 -23.11 -13.70
N GLY A 305 36.51 -22.03 -14.37
CA GLY A 305 36.22 -21.78 -15.79
C GLY A 305 35.91 -20.33 -16.15
N ALA A 306 36.92 -19.46 -16.15
CA ALA A 306 36.83 -18.14 -16.78
C ALA A 306 37.01 -18.24 -18.30
N PRO A 307 36.40 -17.32 -19.07
CA PRO A 307 37.14 -16.68 -20.14
C PRO A 307 37.24 -15.17 -19.92
N VAL A 308 38.46 -14.70 -20.07
CA VAL A 308 38.89 -13.31 -20.13
C VAL A 308 38.28 -12.64 -21.35
N ILE A 309 37.60 -11.51 -21.16
CA ILE A 309 37.36 -10.53 -22.23
C ILE A 309 37.86 -9.17 -21.74
N THR A 310 38.81 -8.66 -22.51
CA THR A 310 39.56 -7.41 -22.39
C THR A 310 38.68 -6.17 -22.40
N SER A 311 38.90 -5.25 -21.46
CA SER A 311 38.48 -3.84 -21.59
C SER A 311 39.48 -3.04 -22.42
N PRO A 312 39.05 -1.88 -22.97
CA PRO A 312 39.91 -0.71 -23.00
C PRO A 312 39.32 0.48 -22.22
N ALA A 313 40.11 0.91 -21.24
CA ALA A 313 40.45 2.27 -20.78
C ALA A 313 39.53 3.47 -21.11
N ASN A 314 39.14 4.24 -20.06
CA ASN A 314 39.70 5.58 -19.74
C ASN A 314 38.77 6.38 -18.79
N TRP A 315 39.22 6.67 -17.56
CA TRP A 315 38.98 7.96 -16.86
C TRP A 315 39.93 8.10 -15.64
N PRO A 316 40.43 9.30 -15.27
CA PRO A 316 41.55 9.48 -14.34
C PRO A 316 41.13 9.48 -12.84
N PRO A 317 42.10 9.39 -11.91
CA PRO A 317 41.86 9.05 -10.51
C PRO A 317 41.57 10.26 -9.62
N GLY A 318 40.61 10.11 -8.71
CA GLY A 318 40.29 11.09 -7.67
C GLY A 318 40.33 10.47 -6.28
N ALA A 319 41.42 10.73 -5.56
CA ALA A 319 41.59 10.74 -4.10
C ALA A 319 41.07 9.53 -3.28
N ALA A 320 42.00 8.61 -2.99
CA ALA A 320 41.91 7.73 -1.83
C ALA A 320 42.02 8.54 -0.53
N ARG A 321 41.07 8.39 0.39
CA ARG A 321 41.31 8.60 1.83
C ARG A 321 41.42 7.25 2.50
N THR A 322 42.63 6.96 2.93
CA THR A 322 43.01 5.89 3.83
C THR A 322 42.47 6.22 5.23
N THR A 323 41.66 5.32 5.80
CA THR A 323 41.59 5.21 7.26
C THR A 323 41.55 3.73 7.62
N SER A 324 42.70 3.27 8.09
CA SER A 324 42.95 2.00 8.76
C SER A 324 42.07 1.84 10.00
N TYR A 325 41.54 0.64 10.23
CA TYR A 325 41.36 0.15 11.60
C TYR A 325 41.79 -1.31 11.72
N VAL A 326 42.52 -1.52 12.81
CA VAL A 326 43.32 -2.66 13.23
C VAL A 326 42.43 -3.79 13.73
N TYR A 327 42.82 -5.02 13.41
CA TYR A 327 42.29 -6.26 13.95
C TYR A 327 42.94 -6.54 15.32
N SER A 328 42.16 -6.92 16.33
CA SER A 328 42.69 -7.68 17.47
C SER A 328 41.65 -8.70 17.94
N SER A 329 42.17 -9.86 18.32
CA SER A 329 41.49 -11.14 18.42
C SER A 329 41.59 -11.71 19.84
N GLY A 330 40.45 -12.21 20.35
CA GLY A 330 40.32 -13.30 21.34
C GLY A 330 40.43 -12.93 22.83
N PRO A 331 40.12 -13.87 23.75
CA PRO A 331 39.07 -14.89 23.75
C PRO A 331 38.27 -14.97 25.08
N SER A 332 37.22 -15.80 25.11
CA SER A 332 36.38 -16.20 26.26
C SER A 332 37.16 -16.83 27.44
N PRO A 333 36.56 -16.92 28.66
CA PRO A 333 36.00 -18.21 29.10
C PRO A 333 34.70 -18.18 29.95
N ALA A 334 34.21 -19.40 30.17
CA ALA A 334 32.92 -19.92 30.64
C ALA A 334 32.54 -19.85 32.15
N ARG A 335 31.32 -20.37 32.42
CA ARG A 335 30.71 -20.99 33.65
C ARG A 335 29.69 -20.09 34.40
N TYR A 336 28.56 -20.54 34.96
CA TYR A 336 27.93 -21.84 35.25
C TYR A 336 26.41 -21.65 35.53
N SER A 337 25.63 -22.75 35.42
CA SER A 337 24.24 -23.10 35.86
C SER A 337 23.33 -22.11 36.62
N ASP A 338 22.01 -22.13 36.36
CA ASP A 338 21.05 -22.94 37.14
C ASP A 338 19.64 -23.02 36.49
N THR A 339 18.86 -23.97 36.99
CA THR A 339 17.68 -24.65 36.48
C THR A 339 16.35 -24.05 36.98
N SER A 340 15.28 -24.17 36.18
CA SER A 340 13.89 -24.44 36.63
C SER A 340 12.93 -24.65 35.43
N PRO A 341 12.05 -25.67 35.44
CA PRO A 341 11.06 -25.91 34.37
C PRO A 341 9.72 -25.16 34.61
N PRO A 342 8.93 -24.86 33.56
CA PRO A 342 7.65 -24.18 33.69
C PRO A 342 6.49 -25.12 34.07
N PRO A 343 5.41 -24.61 34.70
CA PRO A 343 4.27 -25.42 35.16
C PRO A 343 3.28 -25.77 34.03
N ALA A 344 2.57 -26.89 34.22
CA ALA A 344 1.58 -27.45 33.30
C ALA A 344 0.26 -26.64 33.24
N PRO A 345 -0.47 -26.65 32.11
CA PRO A 345 -1.70 -25.89 31.94
C PRO A 345 -2.94 -26.58 32.55
N SER A 346 -3.78 -25.78 33.21
CA SER A 346 -5.08 -26.14 33.78
C SER A 346 -6.16 -26.32 32.71
N THR A 347 -6.85 -27.46 32.75
CA THR A 347 -8.07 -27.76 31.99
C THR A 347 -9.29 -27.00 32.53
N THR A 348 -9.89 -26.14 31.71
CA THR A 348 -11.22 -25.55 31.95
C THR A 348 -12.21 -26.13 30.94
N THR A 349 -13.14 -26.96 31.44
CA THR A 349 -14.25 -27.55 30.69
C THR A 349 -15.35 -26.50 30.50
N ALA A 350 -15.68 -26.16 29.25
CA ALA A 350 -16.81 -25.29 28.93
C ALA A 350 -18.04 -26.15 28.55
N THR A 351 -19.09 -26.08 29.37
CA THR A 351 -20.39 -26.74 29.14
C THR A 351 -21.23 -25.90 28.17
N TYR A 352 -21.64 -26.50 27.04
CA TYR A 352 -22.50 -25.88 26.04
C TYR A 352 -23.98 -26.10 26.40
N VAL A 353 -24.74 -25.02 26.58
CA VAL A 353 -26.20 -25.05 26.82
C VAL A 353 -26.91 -24.71 25.51
N GLN A 354 -27.78 -25.60 25.02
CA GLN A 354 -28.60 -25.37 23.82
C GLN A 354 -29.82 -24.47 24.11
N PRO A 355 -30.19 -23.54 23.20
CA PRO A 355 -31.41 -22.75 23.32
C PRO A 355 -32.67 -23.52 22.85
N ALA A 356 -33.76 -23.35 23.60
CA ALA A 356 -35.07 -23.97 23.37
C ALA A 356 -35.84 -23.37 22.17
N LYS A 357 -36.63 -24.20 21.49
CA LYS A 357 -37.53 -23.84 20.37
C LYS A 357 -38.75 -23.03 20.85
N PRO A 358 -39.25 -22.06 20.06
CA PRO A 358 -40.48 -21.35 20.36
C PRO A 358 -41.74 -22.17 19.98
N ALA A 359 -42.74 -22.13 20.86
CA ALA A 359 -44.05 -22.75 20.68
C ALA A 359 -44.95 -21.88 19.78
N THR A 360 -45.63 -22.54 18.83
CA THR A 360 -46.72 -22.02 18.00
C THR A 360 -48.02 -21.94 18.82
N SER A 361 -48.68 -20.79 18.83
CA SER A 361 -50.06 -20.62 19.29
C SER A 361 -51.02 -20.62 18.09
N HIS A 362 -52.12 -21.35 18.25
CA HIS A 362 -53.30 -21.36 17.39
C HIS A 362 -54.09 -20.05 17.45
#